data_AF-W7D2Q4-F1
#
_entry.id   AF-W7D2Q4-F1
#
_cell.length_a   1.000
_cell.length_b   1.000
_cell.length_c   1.000
_cell.angle_alpha   90.00
_cell.angle_beta   90.00
_cell.angle_gamma   90.00
#
_symmetry.space_group_name_H-M   'P 1'
#
loop_
_entity.id
_entity.type
_entity.pdbx_description
1 polymer ?
#
loop_
_entity_poly.entity_id
_entity_poly.type
_entity_poly.pdbx_seq_one_letter_code
_entity_poly.pdbx_strand_id
1 'polypeptide(L)'
;MPKKKRDPKTVALAKAIVEEYQPESVEEMQSALKDVFGPLFEQLLQGEMEHHLGYSVHSREDKEDDNRRNGYGNKTVRTSYGEVPIDVPRDRSGTFEPQVIPKRQK
;
A
#
# COMPACT_ATOMS: atom_id res chain seq x y z
N MET A 1 -12.36 20.32 31.17
CA MET A 1 -12.18 18.88 30.84
C MET A 1 -10.74 18.66 30.39
N PRO A 2 -10.04 17.62 30.87
CA PRO A 2 -8.67 17.33 30.44
C PRO A 2 -8.64 16.94 28.95
N LYS A 3 -7.69 17.47 28.19
CA LYS A 3 -7.51 17.12 26.78
C LYS A 3 -7.17 15.63 26.65
N LYS A 4 -7.82 14.92 25.72
CA LYS A 4 -7.45 13.54 25.40
C LYS A 4 -6.01 13.52 24.87
N LYS A 5 -5.10 12.82 25.55
CA LYS A 5 -3.74 12.59 25.06
C LYS A 5 -3.81 11.62 23.88
N ARG A 6 -3.30 12.03 22.72
CA ARG A 6 -3.17 11.17 21.53
C ARG A 6 -1.79 10.52 21.51
N ASP A 7 -1.68 9.38 20.85
CA ASP A 7 -0.39 8.71 20.66
C ASP A 7 0.57 9.60 19.85
N PRO A 8 1.85 9.76 20.27
CA PRO A 8 2.81 10.63 19.58
C PRO A 8 3.06 10.28 18.11
N LYS A 9 3.04 8.98 17.74
CA LYS A 9 3.27 8.56 16.34
C LYS A 9 2.11 8.97 15.45
N THR A 10 0.88 8.83 15.96
CA THR A 10 -0.32 9.28 15.24
C THR A 10 -0.32 10.79 15.04
N VAL A 11 0.16 11.57 16.03
CA VAL A 11 0.28 13.03 15.89
C VAL A 11 1.34 13.39 14.84
N ALA A 12 2.45 12.66 14.79
CA ALA A 12 3.50 12.89 13.78
C ALA A 12 2.99 12.62 12.35
N LEU A 13 2.28 11.51 12.15
CA LEU A 13 1.67 11.18 10.84
C LEU A 13 0.60 12.19 10.43
N ALA A 14 -0.28 12.57 11.35
CA ALA A 14 -1.31 13.57 11.09
C ALA A 14 -0.70 14.93 10.71
N LYS A 15 0.40 15.31 11.37
CA LYS A 15 1.14 16.53 11.05
C LYS A 15 1.69 16.49 9.62
N ALA A 16 2.35 15.39 9.23
CA ALA A 16 2.88 15.23 7.87
C ALA A 16 1.79 15.32 6.79
N ILE A 17 0.64 14.69 7.00
CA ILE A 17 -0.48 14.73 6.05
C ILE A 17 -1.04 16.16 5.92
N VAL A 18 -1.20 16.88 7.03
CA VAL A 18 -1.71 18.27 7.01
C VAL A 18 -0.71 19.23 6.39
N GLU A 19 0.59 19.03 6.61
CA GLU A 19 1.64 19.85 6.00
C GLU A 19 1.71 19.69 4.48
N GLU A 20 1.56 18.45 3.98
CA GLU A 20 1.64 18.15 2.55
C GLU A 20 0.36 18.55 1.78
N TYR A 21 -0.81 18.16 2.29
CA TYR A 21 -2.08 18.33 1.56
C TYR A 21 -2.81 19.64 1.89
N GLN A 22 -2.45 20.31 2.99
CA GLN A 22 -3.05 21.57 3.45
C GLN A 22 -4.60 21.65 3.31
N PRO A 23 -5.36 20.63 3.77
CA PRO A 23 -6.79 20.59 3.53
C PRO A 23 -7.52 21.69 4.30
N GLU A 24 -8.42 22.40 3.63
CA GLU A 24 -9.25 23.47 4.20
C GLU A 24 -10.62 22.94 4.63
N SER A 25 -11.04 21.78 4.12
CA SER A 25 -12.33 21.14 4.42
C SER A 25 -12.20 19.69 4.89
N VAL A 26 -13.29 19.18 5.49
CA VAL A 26 -13.39 17.77 5.90
C VAL A 26 -13.34 16.84 4.69
N GLU A 27 -13.92 17.26 3.57
CA GLU A 27 -13.95 16.51 2.32
C GLU A 27 -12.55 16.38 1.71
N GLU A 28 -11.78 17.47 1.70
CA GLU A 28 -10.39 17.47 1.26
C GLU A 28 -9.50 16.60 2.16
N MET A 29 -9.73 16.62 3.48
CA MET A 29 -9.04 15.73 4.40
C MET A 29 -9.34 14.26 4.10
N GLN A 30 -10.58 13.91 3.76
CA GLN A 30 -10.94 12.55 3.37
C GLN A 30 -10.29 12.14 2.04
N SER A 31 -10.21 13.06 1.07
CA SER A 31 -9.51 12.83 -0.20
C SER A 31 -8.01 12.62 0.01
N ALA A 32 -7.37 13.43 0.85
CA ALA A 32 -5.96 13.28 1.18
C ALA A 32 -5.67 11.89 1.79
N LEU A 33 -6.52 11.42 2.71
CA LEU A 33 -6.40 10.08 3.28
C LEU A 33 -6.62 8.98 2.23
N LYS A 34 -7.52 9.21 1.27
CA LYS A 34 -7.77 8.27 0.18
C LYS A 34 -6.54 8.07 -0.70
N ASP A 35 -5.82 9.14 -1.01
CA ASP A 35 -4.60 9.09 -1.80
C ASP A 35 -3.48 8.34 -1.07
N VAL A 36 -3.42 8.43 0.26
CA VAL A 36 -2.46 7.68 1.09
C VAL A 36 -2.76 6.18 1.12
N PHE A 37 -4.01 5.75 0.97
CA PHE A 37 -4.34 4.32 0.98
C PHE A 37 -3.71 3.52 -0.17
N GLY A 38 -3.58 4.13 -1.36
CA GLY A 38 -2.99 3.45 -2.51
C GLY A 38 -1.56 2.95 -2.22
N PRO A 39 -0.63 3.86 -1.89
CA PRO A 39 0.73 3.50 -1.50
C PRO A 39 0.81 2.54 -0.31
N LEU A 40 -0.09 2.67 0.68
CA LEU A 40 -0.12 1.73 1.80
C LEU A 40 -0.44 0.30 1.36
N PHE A 41 -1.44 0.13 0.49
CA PHE A 41 -1.77 -1.19 -0.06
C PHE A 41 -0.63 -1.74 -0.92
N GLU A 42 -0.01 -0.90 -1.74
CA GLU A 42 1.14 -1.30 -2.57
C GLU A 42 2.32 -1.75 -1.72
N GLN A 43 2.65 -1.05 -0.63
CA GLN A 43 3.71 -1.44 0.30
C GLN A 43 3.42 -2.79 0.96
N LEU A 44 2.17 -3.03 1.38
CA LEU A 44 1.77 -4.34 1.92
C LEU A 44 1.96 -5.45 0.89
N LEU A 45 1.49 -5.24 -0.34
CA LEU A 45 1.63 -6.21 -1.43
C LEU A 45 3.09 -6.44 -1.84
N GLN A 46 3.94 -5.40 -1.78
CA GLN A 46 5.36 -5.54 -2.02
C GLN A 46 6.01 -6.43 -0.96
N GLY A 47 5.67 -6.24 0.32
CA GLY A 47 6.13 -7.10 1.40
C GLY A 47 5.67 -8.56 1.23
N GLU A 48 4.41 -8.79 0.84
CA GLU A 48 3.94 -10.13 0.50
C GLU A 48 4.72 -10.75 -0.66
N MET A 49 5.05 -9.96 -1.69
CA MET A 49 5.86 -10.43 -2.83
C MET A 49 7.31 -10.75 -2.42
N GLU A 50 7.91 -9.97 -1.51
CA GLU A 50 9.23 -10.29 -0.96
C GLU A 50 9.22 -11.60 -0.20
N HIS A 51 8.20 -11.83 0.62
CA HIS A 51 8.01 -13.10 1.31
C HIS A 51 7.77 -14.27 0.34
N HIS A 52 6.94 -14.07 -0.69
CA HIS A 52 6.65 -15.09 -1.72
C HIS A 52 7.90 -15.52 -2.50
N LEU A 53 8.74 -14.55 -2.88
CA LEU A 53 9.95 -14.82 -3.65
C LEU A 53 11.18 -15.15 -2.78
N GLY A 54 11.13 -14.84 -1.48
CA GLY A 54 12.23 -15.04 -0.55
C GLY A 54 13.35 -13.99 -0.68
N TYR A 55 13.14 -12.90 -1.41
CA TYR A 55 14.16 -11.85 -1.60
C TYR A 55 13.58 -10.46 -1.86
N SER A 56 14.36 -9.44 -1.52
CA SER A 56 13.96 -8.03 -1.66
C SER A 56 14.08 -7.49 -3.09
N VAL A 57 13.39 -6.38 -3.36
CA VAL A 57 13.49 -5.72 -4.66
C VAL A 57 14.95 -5.39 -5.00
N HIS A 58 15.39 -5.76 -6.22
CA HIS A 58 16.76 -5.58 -6.72
C HIS A 58 17.86 -6.37 -5.98
N SER A 59 17.53 -7.34 -5.12
CA SER A 59 18.55 -8.21 -4.51
C SER A 59 19.34 -8.96 -5.57
N ARG A 60 20.67 -8.88 -5.47
CA ARG A 60 21.65 -9.60 -6.32
C ARG A 60 22.04 -10.98 -5.79
N GLU A 61 21.45 -11.41 -4.67
CA GLU A 61 21.72 -12.72 -4.09
C GLU A 61 21.27 -13.83 -5.04
N ASP A 62 21.91 -14.98 -4.92
CA ASP A 62 21.49 -16.19 -5.62
C ASP A 62 20.04 -16.54 -5.25
N LYS A 63 19.25 -16.93 -6.25
CA LYS A 63 17.84 -17.26 -6.07
C LYS A 63 17.66 -18.76 -6.15
N GLU A 64 16.80 -19.29 -5.30
CA GLU A 64 16.53 -20.73 -5.24
C GLU A 64 15.79 -21.23 -6.48
N ASP A 65 14.95 -20.37 -7.09
CA ASP A 65 14.16 -20.71 -8.28
C ASP A 65 14.45 -19.79 -9.48
N ASP A 66 13.78 -20.07 -10.61
CA ASP A 66 13.81 -19.23 -11.82
C ASP A 66 12.74 -18.11 -11.81
N ASN A 67 11.90 -18.04 -10.77
CA ASN A 67 10.79 -17.09 -10.72
C ASN A 67 11.31 -15.68 -10.39
N ARG A 68 10.81 -14.69 -11.11
CA ARG A 68 11.27 -13.29 -10.95
C ARG A 68 10.09 -12.36 -10.96
N ARG A 69 10.27 -11.17 -10.39
CA ARG A 69 9.31 -10.06 -10.54
C ARG A 69 9.15 -9.72 -12.02
N ASN A 70 7.91 -9.48 -12.43
CA ASN A 70 7.54 -9.18 -13.82
C ASN A 70 6.61 -7.96 -13.90
N GLY A 71 7.06 -6.86 -13.30
CA GLY A 71 6.34 -5.59 -13.28
C GLY A 71 5.09 -5.59 -12.39
N TYR A 72 4.16 -4.71 -12.73
CA TYR A 72 2.96 -4.42 -11.96
C TYR A 72 1.71 -4.52 -12.83
N GLY A 73 0.59 -4.89 -12.23
CA GLY A 73 -0.74 -4.83 -12.83
C GLY A 73 -1.60 -3.78 -12.13
N ASN A 74 -2.33 -2.99 -12.91
CA ASN A 74 -3.26 -2.00 -12.35
C ASN A 74 -4.54 -2.66 -11.82
N LYS A 75 -4.98 -2.24 -10.64
CA LYS A 75 -6.23 -2.70 -10.02
C LYS A 75 -6.87 -1.56 -9.25
N THR A 76 -8.20 -1.45 -9.31
CA THR A 76 -8.96 -0.52 -8.47
C THR A 76 -9.63 -1.30 -7.35
N VAL A 77 -9.37 -0.91 -6.10
CA VAL A 77 -9.92 -1.54 -4.89
C VAL A 77 -11.02 -0.65 -4.32
N ARG A 78 -12.16 -1.26 -4.01
CA ARG A 78 -13.31 -0.61 -3.38
C ARG A 78 -13.14 -0.63 -1.87
N THR A 79 -12.95 0.56 -1.31
CA THR A 79 -12.88 0.76 0.14
C THR A 79 -14.11 1.52 0.64
N SER A 80 -14.30 1.58 1.96
CA SER A 80 -15.32 2.44 2.57
C SER A 80 -15.14 3.92 2.27
N TYR A 81 -13.93 4.33 1.87
CA TYR A 81 -13.58 5.71 1.50
C TYR A 81 -13.59 5.94 -0.02
N GLY A 82 -14.10 4.96 -0.77
CA GLY A 82 -14.23 5.01 -2.22
C GLY A 82 -13.23 4.12 -2.97
N GLU A 83 -13.17 4.32 -4.28
CA GLU A 83 -12.32 3.52 -5.19
C GLU A 83 -10.88 4.04 -5.21
N VAL A 84 -9.93 3.16 -4.87
CA VAL A 84 -8.49 3.47 -4.79
C VAL A 84 -7.76 2.68 -5.89
N PRO A 85 -7.12 3.35 -6.86
CA PRO A 85 -6.24 2.68 -7.81
C PRO A 85 -4.94 2.26 -7.13
N ILE A 86 -4.46 1.06 -7.45
CA ILE A 86 -3.21 0.49 -6.93
C ILE A 86 -2.46 -0.29 -8.00
N ASP A 87 -1.14 -0.32 -7.87
CA ASP A 87 -0.23 -1.16 -8.64
C ASP A 87 0.11 -2.46 -7.91
N VAL A 88 -0.42 -3.57 -8.39
CA VAL A 88 -0.22 -4.90 -7.79
C VAL A 88 1.03 -5.56 -8.38
N PRO A 89 2.02 -5.95 -7.56
CA PRO A 89 3.22 -6.63 -8.04
C PRO A 89 2.89 -8.00 -8.64
N ARG A 90 3.64 -8.40 -9.66
CA ARG A 90 3.46 -9.70 -10.34
C ARG A 90 4.78 -10.44 -10.43
N ASP A 91 4.70 -11.76 -10.39
CA ASP A 91 5.81 -12.66 -10.66
C ASP A 91 5.71 -13.23 -12.09
N ARG A 92 6.82 -13.75 -12.61
CA ARG A 92 6.95 -14.24 -13.98
C ARG A 92 6.23 -15.56 -14.17
N SER A 93 6.26 -16.41 -13.16
CA SER A 93 5.57 -17.71 -13.16
C SER A 93 4.07 -17.57 -12.88
N GLY A 94 3.60 -16.41 -12.42
CA GLY A 94 2.19 -16.14 -12.13
C GLY A 94 1.65 -16.85 -10.88
N THR A 95 2.54 -17.35 -10.02
CA THR A 95 2.22 -18.13 -8.82
C THR A 95 1.97 -17.26 -7.59
N PHE A 96 2.26 -15.96 -7.63
CA PHE A 96 2.01 -15.06 -6.50
C PHE A 96 0.52 -14.92 -6.22
N GLU A 97 0.07 -15.25 -5.01
CA GLU A 97 -1.32 -15.11 -4.56
C GLU A 97 -1.42 -14.17 -3.34
N PRO A 98 -1.69 -12.86 -3.56
CA PRO A 98 -1.76 -11.89 -2.49
C PRO A 98 -2.91 -12.19 -1.53
N GLN A 99 -2.65 -12.04 -0.22
CA GLN A 99 -3.60 -12.37 0.84
C GLN A 99 -4.40 -11.15 1.28
N VAL A 100 -3.73 -9.99 1.44
CA VAL A 100 -4.38 -8.74 1.84
C VAL A 100 -5.38 -8.28 0.77
N ILE A 101 -5.03 -8.41 -0.52
CA ILE A 101 -5.90 -8.03 -1.63
C ILE A 101 -5.99 -9.16 -2.66
N PRO A 102 -6.92 -10.12 -2.47
CA PRO A 102 -7.05 -11.29 -3.33
C PRO A 102 -7.21 -10.98 -4.81
N LYS A 103 -6.73 -11.90 -5.65
CA LYS A 103 -6.93 -11.84 -7.11
C LYS A 103 -8.43 -11.75 -7.44
N ARG A 104 -8.78 -10.94 -8.44
CA ARG A 104 -10.13 -10.80 -9.00
C ARG A 104 -11.21 -10.23 -8.06
N GLN A 105 -10.86 -9.86 -6.83
CA GLN A 105 -11.75 -9.13 -5.94
C GLN A 105 -11.70 -7.63 -6.27
N LYS A 106 -12.84 -6.94 -6.33
CA LYS A 106 -12.91 -5.48 -6.55
C LYS A 106 -13.33 -4.81 -5.26
#